data_AF-A0A953AYV2-F1
#
_entry.id   AF-A0A953AYV2-F1
#
_cell.length_a   1.000
_cell.length_b   1.000
_cell.length_c   1.000
_cell.angle_alpha   90.00
_cell.angle_beta   90.00
_cell.angle_gamma   90.00
#
_symmetry.space_group_name_H-M   'P 1'
#
loop_
_entity.id
_entity.type
_entity.pdbx_description
1 polymer ?
#
loop_
_entity_poly.entity_id
_entity_poly.type
_entity_poly.pdbx_seq_one_letter_code
_entity_poly.pdbx_strand_id
1 'polypeptide(L)' 'MDWSKETIETLSRLWAEGHSASQIAKALGGISRNAVIG' A
#
# COMPACT_ATOMS: atom_id res chain seq x y z
N MET A 1 -4.12 11.89 6.84
CA MET A 1 -4.40 10.46 6.55
C MET A 1 -3.44 9.70 7.43
N ASP A 2 -3.95 9.05 8.48
CA ASP A 2 -3.10 8.23 9.33
C ASP A 2 -3.02 6.82 8.74
N TRP A 3 -1.80 6.33 8.57
CA TRP A 3 -1.57 4.93 8.22
C TRP A 3 -1.97 4.07 9.42
N SER A 4 -3.05 3.32 9.28
CA SER A 4 -3.43 2.35 10.31
C SER A 4 -2.46 1.17 10.28
N LYS A 5 -2.33 0.47 11.41
CA LYS A 5 -1.51 -0.75 11.48
C LYS A 5 -1.95 -1.79 10.46
N GLU A 6 -3.25 -1.91 10.22
CA GLU A 6 -3.83 -2.83 9.24
C GLU A 6 -3.43 -2.46 7.81
N THR A 7 -3.41 -1.16 7.47
CA THR A 7 -2.95 -0.68 6.16
C THR A 7 -1.45 -0.96 5.98
N ILE A 8 -0.63 -0.77 7.02
CA ILE A 8 0.81 -1.06 6.98
C ILE A 8 1.07 -2.56 6.82
N GLU A 9 0.33 -3.40 7.52
CA GLU A 9 0.45 -4.86 7.44
C GLU A 9 0.09 -5.36 6.04
N THR A 10 -1.03 -4.87 5.49
CA THR A 10 -1.47 -5.20 4.13
C THR A 10 -0.47 -4.72 3.08
N LEU A 11 0.04 -3.49 3.21
CA LEU A 11 1.09 -2.95 2.34
C LEU A 11 2.33 -3.83 2.37
N SER A 12 2.80 -4.20 3.57
CA SER A 12 4.02 -4.99 3.75
C SER A 12 3.88 -6.37 3.14
N ARG A 13 2.71 -7.01 3.29
CA ARG A 13 2.42 -8.31 2.68
C ARG A 13 2.47 -8.23 1.15
N LEU A 14 1.73 -7.28 0.56
CA LEU A 14 1.68 -7.13 -0.90
C LEU A 14 3.05 -6.77 -1.49
N TRP A 15 3.84 -5.97 -0.78
CA TRP A 15 5.20 -5.65 -1.19
C TRP A 15 6.10 -6.89 -1.20
N ALA A 16 6.03 -7.73 -0.16
CA ALA A 16 6.77 -8.98 -0.08
C ALA A 16 6.37 -9.99 -1.17
N GLU A 17 5.10 -9.96 -1.60
CA GLU A 17 4.57 -10.72 -2.74
C GLU A 17 5.02 -10.18 -4.11
N GLY A 18 5.74 -9.04 -4.14
CA GLY A 18 6.29 -8.45 -5.37
C GLY A 18 5.33 -7.53 -6.11
N HIS A 19 4.25 -7.07 -5.46
CA HIS A 19 3.34 -6.11 -6.08
C HIS A 19 4.00 -4.74 -6.24
N SER A 20 3.73 -4.09 -7.37
CA SER A 20 4.12 -2.71 -7.62
C SER A 20 3.30 -1.73 -6.78
N ALA A 21 3.86 -0.55 -6.52
CA ALA A 21 3.19 0.51 -5.77
C ALA A 21 1.82 0.92 -6.33
N SER A 22 1.61 0.87 -7.65
CA SER A 22 0.30 1.14 -8.26
C SER A 22 -0.71 0.01 -8.00
N GLN A 23 -0.27 -1.24 -7.97
CA GLN A 23 -1.12 -2.38 -7.59
C GLN A 23 -1.50 -2.31 -6.11
N ILE A 24 -0.54 -1.98 -5.24
CA ILE A 24 -0.75 -1.81 -3.80
C ILE A 24 -1.72 -0.66 -3.52
N ALA A 25 -1.53 0.49 -4.17
CA ALA A 25 -2.45 1.62 -4.07
C ALA A 25 -3.89 1.27 -4.49
N LYS A 26 -4.03 0.47 -5.57
CA LYS A 26 -5.33 -0.02 -6.04
C LYS A 26 -5.96 -1.01 -5.05
N ALA A 27 -5.16 -1.86 -4.41
CA ALA A 27 -5.63 -2.85 -3.44
C ALA A 27 -6.07 -2.22 -2.11
N LEU A 28 -5.33 -1.20 -1.64
CA LEU A 28 -5.63 -0.52 -0.39
C LEU A 28 -6.78 0.48 -0.52
N GLY A 29 -6.99 1.06 -1.72
CA GLY A 29 -8.10 1.97 -2.00
C GLY A 29 -7.96 3.32 -1.29
N GLY A 30 -8.28 4.42 -1.99
CA GLY A 30 -8.20 5.75 -1.40
C GLY A 30 -6.78 6.28 -1.14
N ILE A 31 -5.73 5.55 -1.56
CA ILE A 31 -4.34 6.01 -1.57
C ILE A 31 -3.76 6.02 -2.97
N SER A 32 -2.89 6.99 -3.25
CA SER A 32 -2.21 7.11 -4.54
C SER A 32 -0.95 6.26 -4.58
N ARG A 33 -0.47 5.93 -5.79
CA ARG A 33 0.85 5.29 -5.97
C ARG A 33 1.96 6.04 -5.21
N ASN A 34 1.92 7.38 -5.25
CA ASN A 34 2.94 8.21 -4.62
C ASN A 34 2.88 8.12 -3.09
N ALA A 35 1.70 7.90 -2.50
CA ALA A 35 1.58 7.67 -1.07
C ALA A 35 2.23 6.34 -0.62
N VAL A 36 2.38 5.37 -1.52
CA VAL A 36 2.97 4.05 -1.21
C VAL A 36 4.51 4.06 -1.26
N ILE A 37 5.12 4.99 -2.01
CA ILE A 37 6.59 5.06 -2.21
C ILE A 37 7.23 6.35 -1.67
N GLY A 38 6.40 7.28 -1.22
CA GLY A 38 6.82 8.59 -0.70
C GLY A 38 7.31 8.51 0.73
#